data_AF-A0A947F3I1-F1
#
_entry.id   AF-A0A947F3I1-F1
#
_cell.length_a   1.000
_cell.length_b   1.000
_cell.length_c   1.000
_cell.angle_alpha   90.00
_cell.angle_beta   90.00
_cell.angle_gamma   90.00
#
_symmetry.space_group_name_H-M   'P 1'
#
loop_
_entity.id
_entity.type
_entity.pdbx_description
1 polymer ?
#
loop_
_entity_poly.entity_id
_entity_poly.type
_entity_poly.pdbx_seq_one_letter_code
_entity_poly.pdbx_strand_id
1 'polypeptide(L)'
;GYSSYFTQAKKKGYSGVGIYTKKKPLKVAIGIGLDQFDDEGRVLTLEFTDFFLINAYFPNAQHELKRIDYKLAFNNALFDYAKKLAAKKSTIICGDFNVAHKAIDLANPKANEKNPGFSIKERNWMDSLINAGWVDTFRVFNQQPDQYSWWSYRFNARSKNIGWRIDYFIIDAKSKSRLKGAAILSDIYGSDHCPVQMEL
;
A
#
# COMPACT_ATOMS: atom_id res chain seq x y z
N GLY A 1 5.33 -5.94 -25.16
CA GLY A 1 6.04 -6.78 -24.18
C GLY A 1 5.31 -6.96 -22.85
N TYR A 2 4.32 -6.12 -22.52
CA TYR A 2 3.50 -6.21 -21.32
C TYR A 2 2.01 -6.01 -21.68
N SER A 3 1.12 -6.63 -20.92
CA SER A 3 -0.30 -6.29 -20.87
C SER A 3 -0.54 -5.30 -19.73
N SER A 4 -1.47 -4.36 -19.91
CA SER A 4 -1.78 -3.32 -18.93
C SER A 4 -3.27 -3.32 -18.58
N TYR A 5 -3.57 -3.15 -17.30
CA TYR A 5 -4.93 -3.08 -16.76
C TYR A 5 -5.04 -1.84 -15.88
N PHE A 6 -6.17 -1.14 -15.95
CA PHE A 6 -6.39 0.11 -15.24
C PHE A 6 -7.77 0.17 -14.63
N THR A 7 -7.88 0.94 -13.55
CA THR A 7 -9.13 1.46 -13.02
C THR A 7 -8.94 2.94 -12.68
N GLN A 8 -10.03 3.70 -12.74
CA GLN A 8 -10.04 5.15 -12.56
C GLN A 8 -11.24 5.56 -11.73
N ALA A 9 -11.11 6.65 -10.98
CA ALA A 9 -12.25 7.19 -10.25
C ALA A 9 -13.29 7.79 -11.19
N LYS A 10 -14.55 7.86 -10.74
CA LYS A 10 -15.60 8.65 -11.40
C LYS A 10 -15.26 10.14 -11.45
N LYS A 11 -14.57 10.65 -10.41
CA LYS A 11 -14.08 12.03 -10.36
C LYS A 11 -12.85 12.18 -11.27
N LYS A 12 -12.95 13.03 -12.30
CA LYS A 12 -11.84 13.31 -13.22
C LYS A 12 -10.61 13.87 -12.50
N GLY A 13 -9.43 13.40 -12.89
CA GLY A 13 -8.15 13.86 -12.34
C GLY A 13 -7.86 13.41 -10.90
N TYR A 14 -8.57 12.38 -10.42
CA TYR A 14 -8.45 11.92 -9.04
C TYR A 14 -8.32 10.40 -8.98
N SER A 15 -7.31 9.91 -8.25
CA SER A 15 -7.08 8.48 -8.01
C SER A 15 -6.99 7.64 -9.30
N GLY A 16 -6.95 6.32 -9.15
CA GLY A 16 -6.73 5.35 -10.21
C GLY A 16 -5.47 4.54 -9.96
N VAL A 17 -5.53 3.26 -10.33
CA VAL A 17 -4.40 2.34 -10.24
C VAL A 17 -4.24 1.57 -11.55
N GLY A 18 -3.00 1.22 -11.86
CA GLY A 18 -2.63 0.43 -13.03
C GLY A 18 -1.74 -0.75 -12.66
N ILE A 19 -1.85 -1.83 -13.42
CA ILE A 19 -0.93 -2.97 -13.34
C ILE A 19 -0.43 -3.31 -14.73
N TYR A 20 0.89 -3.37 -14.88
CA TYR A 20 1.56 -3.91 -16.05
C TYR A 20 2.09 -5.31 -15.72
N THR A 21 1.83 -6.28 -16.60
CA THR A 21 2.28 -7.67 -16.41
C THR A 21 2.77 -8.29 -17.71
N LYS A 22 3.84 -9.07 -17.65
CA LYS A 22 4.29 -9.91 -18.79
C LYS A 22 3.42 -11.16 -18.95
N LYS A 23 2.93 -11.72 -17.84
CA LYS A 23 2.08 -12.91 -17.81
C LYS A 23 0.62 -12.49 -17.89
N LYS A 24 -0.17 -13.16 -18.74
CA LYS A 24 -1.61 -12.92 -18.83
C LYS A 24 -2.28 -13.42 -17.54
N PRO A 25 -3.07 -12.59 -16.83
CA PRO A 25 -3.83 -13.03 -15.68
C PRO A 25 -4.97 -13.96 -16.10
N LEU A 26 -5.38 -14.85 -15.19
CA LEU A 26 -6.57 -15.69 -15.35
C LEU A 26 -7.85 -14.86 -15.26
N LYS A 27 -7.86 -13.89 -14.36
CA LYS A 27 -8.98 -12.99 -14.13
C LYS A 27 -8.49 -11.61 -13.72
N VAL A 28 -9.24 -10.59 -14.12
CA VAL A 28 -9.06 -9.20 -13.70
C VAL A 28 -10.33 -8.81 -12.94
N ALA A 29 -10.19 -8.24 -11.75
CA ALA A 29 -11.29 -7.70 -10.96
C ALA A 29 -11.03 -6.23 -10.63
N ILE A 30 -12.01 -5.39 -10.89
CA ILE A 30 -11.99 -3.96 -10.59
C ILE A 30 -12.79 -3.75 -9.31
N GLY A 31 -12.20 -3.04 -8.34
CA GLY A 31 -12.84 -2.79 -7.06
C GLY A 31 -12.89 -4.02 -6.14
N ILE A 32 -13.67 -3.88 -5.06
CA ILE A 32 -13.91 -4.91 -4.04
C ILE A 32 -15.40 -5.31 -3.93
N GLY A 33 -16.25 -4.78 -4.80
CA GLY A 33 -17.69 -5.07 -4.84
C GLY A 33 -18.51 -4.20 -3.89
N LEU A 34 -18.02 -2.98 -3.61
CA LEU A 34 -18.68 -2.01 -2.73
C LEU A 34 -18.62 -0.63 -3.37
N ASP A 35 -19.74 -0.17 -3.93
CA ASP A 35 -19.83 1.07 -4.72
C ASP A 35 -19.21 2.30 -4.02
N GLN A 36 -19.42 2.44 -2.72
CA GLN A 36 -18.86 3.55 -1.91
C GLN A 36 -17.32 3.64 -1.93
N PHE A 37 -16.64 2.54 -2.26
CA PHE A 37 -15.18 2.46 -2.37
C PHE A 37 -14.73 2.34 -3.83
N ASP A 38 -15.49 1.60 -4.65
CA ASP A 38 -15.15 1.31 -6.03
C ASP A 38 -15.23 2.55 -6.93
N ASP A 39 -16.06 3.52 -6.56
CA ASP A 39 -16.20 4.81 -7.25
C ASP A 39 -14.92 5.65 -7.29
N GLU A 40 -13.97 5.41 -6.37
CA GLU A 40 -12.67 6.09 -6.35
C GLU A 40 -11.58 5.35 -7.15
N GLY A 41 -11.90 4.21 -7.79
CA GLY A 41 -10.95 3.49 -8.66
C GLY A 41 -9.66 3.08 -7.95
N ARG A 42 -9.75 2.70 -6.67
CA ARG A 42 -8.59 2.52 -5.79
C ARG A 42 -8.00 1.12 -5.79
N VAL A 43 -8.72 0.13 -6.31
CA VAL A 43 -8.33 -1.28 -6.18
C VAL A 43 -8.43 -1.99 -7.53
N LEU A 44 -7.36 -2.69 -7.89
CA LEU A 44 -7.29 -3.55 -9.06
C LEU A 44 -6.65 -4.88 -8.65
N THR A 45 -7.36 -5.98 -8.91
CA THR A 45 -6.89 -7.32 -8.56
C THR A 45 -6.67 -8.16 -9.81
N LEU A 46 -5.48 -8.73 -9.96
CA LEU A 46 -5.16 -9.73 -10.96
C LEU A 46 -5.02 -11.11 -10.30
N GLU A 47 -5.73 -12.09 -10.85
CA GLU A 47 -5.58 -13.49 -10.48
C GLU A 47 -4.58 -14.18 -11.39
N PHE A 48 -3.59 -14.85 -10.80
CA PHE A 48 -2.69 -15.76 -11.48
C PHE A 48 -2.94 -17.20 -11.02
N THR A 49 -2.22 -18.15 -11.63
CA THR A 49 -2.31 -19.58 -11.31
C THR A 49 -2.13 -19.86 -9.82
N ASP A 50 -1.15 -19.22 -9.20
CA ASP A 50 -0.66 -19.54 -7.86
C ASP A 50 -0.78 -18.38 -6.85
N PHE A 51 -1.18 -17.19 -7.29
CA PHE A 51 -1.41 -16.05 -6.40
C PHE A 51 -2.41 -15.02 -6.94
N PHE A 52 -2.92 -14.17 -6.05
CA PHE A 52 -3.59 -12.92 -6.37
C PHE A 52 -2.65 -11.74 -6.13
N LEU A 53 -2.65 -10.76 -7.04
CA LEU A 53 -2.01 -9.46 -6.87
C LEU A 53 -3.09 -8.37 -6.77
N ILE A 54 -3.15 -7.71 -5.63
CA ILE A 54 -4.04 -6.59 -5.36
C ILE A 54 -3.18 -5.33 -5.37
N ASN A 55 -3.34 -4.46 -6.37
CA ASN A 55 -2.79 -3.11 -6.34
C ASN A 55 -3.85 -2.17 -5.74
N ALA A 56 -3.49 -1.46 -4.67
CA ALA A 56 -4.39 -0.61 -3.92
C ALA A 56 -3.78 0.76 -3.61
N TYR A 57 -4.55 1.81 -3.86
CA TYR A 57 -4.25 3.18 -3.43
C TYR A 57 -5.20 3.57 -2.31
N PHE A 58 -4.72 3.51 -1.06
CA PHE A 58 -5.53 3.75 0.12
C PHE A 58 -5.89 5.23 0.28
N PRO A 59 -7.07 5.59 0.81
CA PRO A 59 -7.43 6.97 1.03
C PRO A 59 -6.48 7.68 2.00
N ASN A 60 -6.15 8.94 1.71
CA ASN A 60 -5.52 9.83 2.68
C ASN A 60 -6.58 10.34 3.67
N ALA A 61 -6.26 10.38 4.97
CA ALA A 61 -7.20 10.83 6.01
C ALA A 61 -7.50 12.34 5.97
N GLN A 62 -6.76 13.11 5.15
CA GLN A 62 -6.85 14.57 4.97
C GLN A 62 -6.54 15.36 6.24
N HIS A 63 -6.23 16.65 6.07
CA HIS A 63 -5.94 17.55 7.18
C HIS A 63 -7.03 17.49 8.25
N GLU A 64 -6.64 17.54 9.53
CA GLU A 64 -7.52 17.36 10.69
C GLU A 64 -8.24 16.00 10.73
N LEU A 65 -7.73 15.00 10.00
CA LEU A 65 -8.27 13.63 9.95
C LEU A 65 -9.73 13.59 9.42
N LYS A 66 -10.13 14.53 8.57
CA LYS A 66 -11.51 14.68 8.05
C LYS A 66 -12.08 13.43 7.39
N ARG A 67 -11.22 12.58 6.81
CA ARG A 67 -11.60 11.33 6.13
C ARG A 67 -11.15 10.08 6.87
N ILE A 68 -10.78 10.18 8.15
CA ILE A 68 -10.27 9.02 8.89
C ILE A 68 -11.28 7.87 8.94
N ASP A 69 -12.55 8.15 9.16
CA ASP A 69 -13.57 7.09 9.25
C ASP A 69 -13.80 6.43 7.88
N TYR A 70 -13.80 7.20 6.80
CA TYR A 70 -13.84 6.66 5.43
C TYR A 70 -12.62 5.79 5.13
N LYS A 71 -11.42 6.26 5.51
CA LYS A 71 -10.17 5.51 5.35
C LYS A 71 -10.25 4.18 6.10
N LEU A 72 -10.58 4.19 7.40
CA LEU A 72 -10.65 2.96 8.19
C LEU A 72 -11.71 1.99 7.66
N ALA A 73 -12.85 2.48 7.20
CA ALA A 73 -13.87 1.65 6.57
C ALA A 73 -13.37 1.01 5.27
N PHE A 74 -12.70 1.77 4.41
CA PHE A 74 -12.06 1.27 3.19
C PHE A 74 -11.01 0.20 3.52
N ASN A 75 -10.12 0.51 4.46
CA ASN A 75 -9.04 -0.34 4.90
C ASN A 75 -9.55 -1.71 5.39
N ASN A 76 -10.59 -1.72 6.22
CA ASN A 76 -11.21 -2.94 6.72
C ASN A 76 -11.89 -3.74 5.59
N ALA A 77 -12.63 -3.07 4.71
CA ALA A 77 -13.32 -3.73 3.61
C ALA A 77 -12.34 -4.38 2.61
N LEU A 78 -11.26 -3.67 2.25
CA LEU A 78 -10.20 -4.21 1.41
C LEU A 78 -9.51 -5.40 2.07
N PHE A 79 -9.30 -5.34 3.38
CA PHE A 79 -8.68 -6.43 4.11
C PHE A 79 -9.56 -7.68 4.18
N ASP A 80 -10.87 -7.52 4.40
CA ASP A 80 -11.82 -8.63 4.37
C ASP A 80 -11.94 -9.24 2.97
N TYR A 81 -11.87 -8.41 1.91
CA TYR A 81 -11.74 -8.88 0.54
C TYR A 81 -10.46 -9.71 0.35
N ALA A 82 -9.31 -9.21 0.80
CA ALA A 82 -8.03 -9.89 0.68
C ALA A 82 -7.99 -11.22 1.45
N LYS A 83 -8.60 -11.32 2.64
CA LYS A 83 -8.74 -12.58 3.39
C LYS A 83 -9.50 -13.64 2.61
N LYS A 84 -10.61 -13.27 1.94
CA LYS A 84 -11.38 -14.20 1.09
C LYS A 84 -10.55 -14.76 -0.07
N LEU A 85 -9.63 -13.95 -0.60
CA LEU A 85 -8.68 -14.38 -1.64
C LEU A 85 -7.56 -15.25 -1.08
N ALA A 86 -7.00 -14.87 0.07
CA ALA A 86 -5.94 -15.62 0.76
C ALA A 86 -6.40 -17.04 1.19
N ALA A 87 -7.69 -17.23 1.43
CA ALA A 87 -8.27 -18.55 1.66
C ALA A 87 -8.17 -19.48 0.44
N LYS A 88 -8.00 -18.94 -0.78
CA LYS A 88 -7.94 -19.70 -2.03
C LYS A 88 -6.52 -19.89 -2.56
N LYS A 89 -5.72 -18.82 -2.59
CA LYS A 89 -4.34 -18.81 -3.12
C LYS A 89 -3.45 -17.91 -2.26
N SER A 90 -2.17 -17.81 -2.60
CA SER A 90 -1.29 -16.77 -2.05
C SER A 90 -1.85 -15.40 -2.41
N THR A 91 -1.75 -14.41 -1.53
CA THR A 91 -2.31 -13.07 -1.79
C THR A 91 -1.28 -12.01 -1.45
N ILE A 92 -1.03 -11.14 -2.41
CA ILE A 92 -0.12 -10.01 -2.32
C ILE A 92 -0.96 -8.74 -2.44
N ILE A 93 -0.81 -7.83 -1.49
CA ILE A 93 -1.33 -6.47 -1.54
C ILE A 93 -0.14 -5.54 -1.74
N CYS A 94 -0.20 -4.67 -2.74
CA CYS A 94 0.80 -3.64 -2.95
C CYS A 94 0.21 -2.27 -3.22
N GLY A 95 0.98 -1.23 -2.96
CA GLY A 95 0.65 0.16 -3.29
C GLY A 95 0.84 1.11 -2.11
N ASP A 96 0.27 2.30 -2.23
CA ASP A 96 0.34 3.36 -1.24
C ASP A 96 -0.78 3.19 -0.20
N PHE A 97 -0.39 2.86 1.03
CA PHE A 97 -1.29 2.67 2.17
C PHE A 97 -1.65 3.99 2.86
N ASN A 98 -0.99 5.09 2.49
CA ASN A 98 -1.10 6.39 3.10
C ASN A 98 -0.87 6.35 4.62
N VAL A 99 -0.06 5.41 5.14
CA VAL A 99 0.26 5.31 6.56
C VAL A 99 1.69 4.82 6.79
N ALA A 100 2.43 5.51 7.65
CA ALA A 100 3.66 5.01 8.25
C ALA A 100 3.30 4.20 9.51
N HIS A 101 3.75 2.95 9.59
CA HIS A 101 3.29 2.03 10.65
C HIS A 101 3.90 2.37 12.01
N LYS A 102 5.23 2.47 12.09
CA LYS A 102 5.99 2.68 13.34
C LYS A 102 6.78 3.97 13.28
N ALA A 103 7.29 4.42 14.43
CA ALA A 103 8.09 5.65 14.52
C ALA A 103 9.37 5.62 13.65
N ILE A 104 9.89 4.42 13.35
CA ILE A 104 11.02 4.20 12.43
C ILE A 104 10.65 4.43 10.95
N ASP A 105 9.35 4.48 10.63
CA ASP A 105 8.84 4.59 9.26
C ASP A 105 8.63 6.04 8.80
N LEU A 106 9.02 7.05 9.58
CA LEU A 106 9.01 8.45 9.15
C LEU A 106 10.03 9.30 9.90
N ALA A 107 10.41 10.41 9.28
CA ALA A 107 11.17 11.46 9.94
C ALA A 107 10.25 12.25 10.90
N ASN A 108 10.80 12.64 12.06
CA ASN A 108 10.13 13.46 13.08
C ASN A 108 8.78 12.87 13.58
N PRO A 109 8.73 11.61 14.08
CA PRO A 109 7.49 10.94 14.45
C PRO A 109 6.67 11.71 15.50
N LYS A 110 7.31 12.28 16.52
CA LYS A 110 6.64 13.02 17.62
C LYS A 110 5.80 14.20 17.11
N ALA A 111 6.28 14.91 16.09
CA ALA A 111 5.57 16.05 15.52
C ALA A 111 4.38 15.62 14.64
N ASN A 112 4.30 14.35 14.25
CA ASN A 112 3.36 13.83 13.27
C ASN A 112 2.28 12.91 13.87
N GLU A 113 2.27 12.67 15.18
CA GLU A 113 1.30 11.75 15.81
C GLU A 113 -0.17 12.14 15.65
N LYS A 114 -0.43 13.41 15.33
CA LYS A 114 -1.78 13.94 15.05
C LYS A 114 -2.04 14.16 13.55
N ASN A 115 -1.05 13.89 12.71
CA ASN A 115 -1.12 14.16 11.27
C ASN A 115 -1.65 12.95 10.49
N PRO A 116 -2.29 13.18 9.33
CA PRO A 116 -2.72 12.13 8.43
C PRO A 116 -1.52 11.29 7.99
N GLY A 117 -1.70 9.97 8.01
CA GLY A 117 -0.67 9.00 7.69
C GLY A 117 0.22 8.58 8.86
N PHE A 118 0.10 9.21 10.04
CA PHE A 118 0.77 8.72 11.25
C PHE A 118 -0.08 8.87 12.50
N SER A 119 -1.40 9.06 12.35
CA SER A 119 -2.30 9.14 13.49
C SER A 119 -2.39 7.81 14.23
N ILE A 120 -2.69 7.87 15.53
CA ILE A 120 -2.84 6.65 16.35
C ILE A 120 -3.88 5.68 15.77
N LYS A 121 -4.98 6.20 15.18
CA LYS A 121 -6.02 5.39 14.54
C LYS A 121 -5.46 4.60 13.35
N GLU A 122 -4.64 5.23 12.50
CA GLU A 122 -4.04 4.58 11.33
C GLU A 122 -2.98 3.55 11.74
N ARG A 123 -2.15 3.86 12.75
CA ARG A 123 -1.14 2.93 13.27
C ARG A 123 -1.76 1.72 13.94
N ASN A 124 -2.83 1.91 14.73
CA ASN A 124 -3.56 0.81 15.36
C ASN A 124 -4.18 -0.12 14.32
N TRP A 125 -4.63 0.41 13.18
CA TRP A 125 -5.10 -0.41 12.07
C TRP A 125 -3.97 -1.25 11.46
N MET A 126 -2.80 -0.66 11.22
CA MET A 126 -1.61 -1.42 10.77
C MET A 126 -1.18 -2.47 11.80
N ASP A 127 -1.25 -2.17 13.10
CA ASP A 127 -1.00 -3.17 14.16
C ASP A 127 -1.97 -4.33 14.09
N SER A 128 -3.26 -4.06 13.87
CA SER A 128 -4.29 -5.10 13.73
C SER A 128 -4.03 -5.99 12.50
N LEU A 129 -3.58 -5.40 11.40
CA LEU A 129 -3.20 -6.12 10.18
C LEU A 129 -2.02 -7.08 10.42
N ILE A 130 -0.94 -6.59 11.01
CA ILE A 130 0.26 -7.40 11.29
C ILE A 130 -0.02 -8.47 12.36
N ASN A 131 -0.77 -8.13 13.41
CA ASN A 131 -1.17 -9.09 14.44
C ASN A 131 -2.10 -10.18 13.91
N ALA A 132 -2.86 -9.90 12.83
CA ALA A 132 -3.64 -10.90 12.11
C ALA A 132 -2.78 -11.84 11.23
N GLY A 133 -1.45 -11.74 11.30
CA GLY A 133 -0.50 -12.63 10.63
C GLY A 133 -0.10 -12.21 9.21
N TRP A 134 -0.50 -11.01 8.77
CA TRP A 134 -0.02 -10.47 7.50
C TRP A 134 1.40 -9.91 7.66
N VAL A 135 2.17 -10.01 6.58
CA VAL A 135 3.62 -9.81 6.63
C VAL A 135 3.98 -8.56 5.82
N ASP A 136 4.52 -7.56 6.50
CA ASP A 136 5.27 -6.45 5.88
C ASP A 136 6.59 -7.00 5.35
N THR A 137 6.65 -7.16 4.03
CA THR A 137 7.79 -7.82 3.37
C THR A 137 9.09 -7.03 3.53
N PHE A 138 9.04 -5.70 3.55
CA PHE A 138 10.23 -4.88 3.74
C PHE A 138 10.82 -5.10 5.13
N ARG A 139 9.96 -5.15 6.15
CA ARG A 139 10.35 -5.45 7.54
C ARG A 139 10.65 -6.92 7.79
N VAL A 140 10.70 -7.79 6.78
CA VAL A 140 11.36 -9.09 6.91
C VAL A 140 12.88 -8.95 6.74
N PHE A 141 13.33 -8.06 5.86
CA PHE A 141 14.75 -7.92 5.51
C PHE A 141 15.44 -6.71 6.14
N ASN A 142 14.69 -5.65 6.45
CA ASN A 142 15.27 -4.37 6.86
C ASN A 142 14.61 -3.82 8.14
N GLN A 143 15.40 -3.68 9.20
CA GLN A 143 15.00 -3.07 10.49
C GLN A 143 15.64 -1.69 10.72
N GLN A 144 16.31 -1.12 9.72
CA GLN A 144 17.04 0.13 9.84
C GLN A 144 16.10 1.35 9.73
N PRO A 145 16.46 2.47 10.38
CA PRO A 145 15.80 3.76 10.19
C PRO A 145 16.13 4.38 8.83
N ASP A 146 15.53 5.54 8.56
CA ASP A 146 15.84 6.39 7.40
C ASP A 146 15.53 5.76 6.03
N GLN A 147 14.65 4.76 6.02
CA GLN A 147 14.17 4.04 4.83
C GLN A 147 12.74 4.49 4.49
N TYR A 148 12.60 5.39 3.51
CA TYR A 148 11.33 6.05 3.18
C TYR A 148 10.96 5.86 1.72
N SER A 149 9.66 5.88 1.42
CA SER A 149 9.13 5.71 0.07
C SER A 149 8.48 6.98 -0.48
N TRP A 150 8.23 7.98 0.37
CA TRP A 150 7.60 9.25 0.03
C TRP A 150 8.28 10.45 0.71
N TRP A 151 8.38 11.56 -0.02
CA TRP A 151 8.90 12.83 0.48
C TRP A 151 8.10 14.01 -0.07
N SER A 152 7.74 14.97 0.78
CA SER A 152 7.07 16.18 0.32
C SER A 152 7.95 16.98 -0.65
N TYR A 153 7.36 17.53 -1.71
CA TYR A 153 8.03 18.51 -2.58
C TYR A 153 8.41 19.80 -1.84
N ARG A 154 7.77 20.09 -0.69
CA ARG A 154 8.07 21.28 0.10
C ARG A 154 9.42 21.14 0.80
N PHE A 155 10.10 22.27 0.97
CA PHE A 155 11.33 22.37 1.78
C PHE A 155 12.50 21.47 1.34
N ASN A 156 12.45 20.96 0.11
CA ASN A 156 13.42 20.04 -0.45
C ASN A 156 13.60 18.78 0.42
N ALA A 157 12.49 18.20 0.90
CA ALA A 157 12.49 17.15 1.91
C ALA A 157 13.29 15.90 1.50
N ARG A 158 13.21 15.50 0.21
CA ARG A 158 13.93 14.32 -0.32
C ARG A 158 15.45 14.45 -0.18
N SER A 159 16.02 15.63 -0.49
CA SER A 159 17.47 15.86 -0.34
C SER A 159 17.98 15.77 1.11
N LYS A 160 17.08 16.03 2.07
CA LYS A 160 17.37 15.99 3.52
C LYS A 160 16.93 14.67 4.16
N ASN A 161 16.45 13.73 3.36
CA ASN A 161 15.79 12.50 3.77
C ASN A 161 14.69 12.68 4.84
N ILE A 162 13.90 13.75 4.74
CA ILE A 162 12.73 13.97 5.61
C ILE A 162 11.53 13.29 4.96
N GLY A 163 11.44 11.97 5.12
CA GLY A 163 10.49 11.13 4.39
C GLY A 163 9.59 10.27 5.28
N TRP A 164 8.69 9.54 4.61
CA TRP A 164 7.74 8.60 5.20
C TRP A 164 7.75 7.31 4.37
N ARG A 165 7.60 6.16 5.02
CA ARG A 165 7.38 4.87 4.37
C ARG A 165 5.89 4.58 4.37
N ILE A 166 5.26 4.84 3.23
CA ILE A 166 3.80 4.67 3.05
C ILE A 166 3.45 3.68 1.93
N ASP A 167 4.44 3.21 1.19
CA ASP A 167 4.29 2.22 0.12
C ASP A 167 4.73 0.84 0.61
N TYR A 168 3.88 -0.17 0.39
CA TYR A 168 4.09 -1.50 0.96
C TYR A 168 3.88 -2.61 -0.07
N PHE A 169 4.56 -3.72 0.19
CA PHE A 169 4.08 -5.05 -0.18
C PHE A 169 3.73 -5.79 1.11
N ILE A 170 2.45 -6.17 1.23
CA ILE A 170 1.89 -6.94 2.35
C ILE A 170 1.41 -8.29 1.81
N ILE A 171 1.89 -9.38 2.40
CA ILE A 171 1.57 -10.74 1.96
C ILE A 171 0.90 -11.55 3.08
N ASP A 172 0.15 -12.56 2.69
CA ASP A 172 -0.40 -13.55 3.62
C ASP A 172 0.70 -14.44 4.22
N ALA A 173 0.48 -14.95 5.43
CA ALA A 173 1.49 -15.67 6.22
C ALA A 173 2.17 -16.84 5.47
N LYS A 174 1.40 -17.64 4.71
CA LYS A 174 1.92 -18.80 3.96
C LYS A 174 2.85 -18.39 2.80
N SER A 175 2.78 -17.15 2.34
CA SER A 175 3.66 -16.64 1.29
C SER A 175 5.04 -16.23 1.81
N LYS A 176 5.21 -16.10 3.13
CA LYS A 176 6.48 -15.65 3.74
C LYS A 176 7.67 -16.54 3.37
N SER A 177 7.48 -17.86 3.25
CA SER A 177 8.55 -18.79 2.88
C SER A 177 9.01 -18.67 1.43
N ARG A 178 8.22 -18.03 0.56
CA ARG A 178 8.57 -17.77 -0.84
C ARG A 178 9.38 -16.48 -1.00
N LEU A 179 9.38 -15.62 0.02
CA LEU A 179 9.97 -14.29 -0.07
C LEU A 179 11.51 -14.37 -0.16
N LYS A 180 12.07 -13.80 -1.23
CA LYS A 180 13.52 -13.77 -1.49
C LYS A 180 14.15 -12.40 -1.21
N GLY A 181 13.38 -11.33 -1.35
CA GLY A 181 13.87 -9.97 -1.12
C GLY A 181 12.77 -8.93 -1.11
N ALA A 182 13.06 -7.79 -0.49
CA ALA A 182 12.26 -6.57 -0.57
C ALA A 182 13.16 -5.34 -0.44
N ALA A 183 12.87 -4.29 -1.21
CA ALA A 183 13.69 -3.08 -1.25
C ALA A 183 12.87 -1.83 -1.50
N ILE A 184 13.40 -0.68 -1.08
CA ILE A 184 12.91 0.65 -1.43
C ILE A 184 13.94 1.25 -2.39
N LEU A 185 13.51 1.67 -3.57
CA LEU A 185 14.40 2.16 -4.63
C LEU A 185 14.49 3.69 -4.61
N SER A 186 15.01 4.23 -3.51
CA SER A 186 15.04 5.67 -3.21
C SER A 186 15.81 6.52 -4.24
N ASP A 187 16.69 5.91 -5.02
CA ASP A 187 17.47 6.58 -6.06
C ASP A 187 16.71 6.76 -7.38
N ILE A 188 15.51 6.18 -7.50
CA ILE A 188 14.65 6.32 -8.68
C ILE A 188 13.71 7.51 -8.50
N TYR A 189 13.82 8.49 -9.39
CA TYR A 189 13.03 9.73 -9.40
C TYR A 189 11.87 9.66 -10.40
N GLY A 190 10.91 10.59 -10.27
CA GLY A 190 9.75 10.71 -11.17
C GLY A 190 8.45 11.08 -10.45
N SER A 191 8.42 10.93 -9.13
CA SER A 191 7.32 11.30 -8.24
C SER A 191 7.89 11.73 -6.88
N ASP A 192 7.04 12.29 -6.02
CA ASP A 192 7.23 12.43 -4.58
C ASP A 192 7.35 11.06 -3.88
N HIS A 193 6.89 9.99 -4.54
CA HIS A 193 7.19 8.61 -4.18
C HIS A 193 8.39 8.05 -4.95
N CYS A 194 9.00 7.00 -4.41
CA CYS A 194 9.89 6.10 -5.16
C CYS A 194 9.30 4.69 -5.24
N PRO A 195 9.72 3.86 -6.22
CA PRO A 195 9.27 2.49 -6.31
C PRO A 195 9.67 1.65 -5.09
N VAL A 196 8.81 0.72 -4.71
CA VAL A 196 9.13 -0.38 -3.79
C VAL A 196 9.14 -1.70 -4.56
N GLN A 197 9.96 -2.64 -4.12
CA GLN A 197 10.18 -3.92 -4.79
C GLN A 197 9.99 -5.08 -3.82
N MET A 198 9.46 -6.19 -4.34
CA MET A 198 9.37 -7.48 -3.67
C MET A 198 9.76 -8.60 -4.66
N GLU A 199 10.47 -9.62 -4.18
CA GLU A 199 10.85 -10.81 -4.94
C GLU A 199 10.35 -12.09 -4.25
N LEU A 200 9.74 -13.00 -5.02
CA LEU A 200 9.20 -14.30 -4.61
C LEU A 200 9.90 -15.48 -5.31
#